data_AF-A0A914LXA3-F1
#
_entry.id   AF-A0A914LXA3-F1
#
_cell.length_a   1.000
_cell.length_b   1.000
_cell.length_c   1.000
_cell.angle_alpha   90.00
_cell.angle_beta   90.00
_cell.angle_gamma   90.00
#
_symmetry.space_group_name_H-M   'P 1'
#
loop_
_entity.id
_entity.type
_entity.pdbx_description
1 polymer ?
#
loop_
_entity_poly.entity_id
_entity_poly.type
_entity_poly.pdbx_seq_one_letter_code
_entity_poly.pdbx_strand_id
1 'polypeptide(L)'
;MFSYLVRQSARQCSTGTIFGKLPFMKFMRKWDFLTKKEEITDTPQSLYNWRKGLEIERDSMLASENLWLSGSRQLNVFLDIYGLYCPDDEELMTDIVLYLSDNCVDEKDKRTLKFTWTSLLLAQDNARDGDFSMRYVENFLIRPTEYFCDTLIQIYESNRFDRQTMLNKLPKDIKDKLEIKYEGKLIKCDVFEYINGLSEDERNGLIANHGDKWIEFDIEELKK
;
A
#
# COMPACT_ATOMS: atom_id res chain seq x y z
N MET A 1 -36.93 14.41 -9.28
CA MET A 1 -37.65 15.12 -10.36
C MET A 1 -36.74 16.21 -10.91
N PHE A 2 -35.71 15.86 -11.68
CA PHE A 2 -35.01 16.78 -12.58
C PHE A 2 -34.33 15.94 -13.67
N SER A 3 -35.13 15.61 -14.67
CA SER A 3 -34.68 15.30 -16.01
C SER A 3 -34.66 16.61 -16.82
N TYR A 4 -33.78 16.64 -17.84
CA TYR A 4 -33.74 17.53 -19.01
C TYR A 4 -32.58 18.52 -19.15
N LEU A 5 -32.01 18.42 -20.37
CA LEU A 5 -31.17 19.36 -21.15
C LEU A 5 -29.67 19.27 -20.83
N VAL A 6 -28.77 18.94 -21.76
CA VAL A 6 -28.72 19.34 -23.18
C VAL A 6 -28.08 18.25 -24.06
N ARG A 7 -28.74 17.95 -25.18
CA ARG A 7 -28.17 17.24 -26.34
C ARG A 7 -27.49 18.22 -27.29
N GLN A 8 -26.54 17.67 -28.05
CA GLN A 8 -26.01 18.06 -29.36
C GLN A 8 -24.66 18.79 -29.38
N SER A 9 -23.61 18.05 -29.75
CA SER A 9 -22.99 18.21 -31.07
C SER A 9 -21.88 17.17 -31.27
N ALA A 10 -22.14 16.14 -32.07
CA ALA A 10 -21.06 15.37 -32.70
C ALA A 10 -21.56 14.92 -34.08
N ARG A 11 -21.25 15.76 -35.07
CA ARG A 11 -21.33 15.40 -36.49
C ARG A 11 -20.19 14.43 -36.80
N GLN A 12 -20.59 13.31 -37.40
CA GLN A 12 -19.91 12.52 -38.41
C GLN A 12 -18.49 12.94 -38.80
N CYS A 13 -17.55 12.01 -38.61
CA CYS A 13 -16.58 11.65 -39.64
C CYS A 13 -16.42 10.12 -39.66
N SER A 14 -17.03 9.52 -40.69
CA SER A 14 -16.64 8.30 -41.40
C SER A 14 -15.13 8.28 -41.67
N THR A 15 -14.37 7.19 -41.82
CA THR A 15 -14.59 5.80 -42.26
C THR A 15 -13.21 5.13 -42.18
N GLY A 16 -13.13 3.82 -41.87
CA GLY A 16 -11.85 3.10 -41.97
C GLY A 16 -11.84 1.69 -41.38
N THR A 17 -12.51 0.76 -42.05
CA THR A 17 -12.47 -0.71 -41.90
C THR A 17 -11.01 -1.21 -41.84
N ILE A 18 -10.63 -2.22 -41.04
CA ILE A 18 -10.60 -3.64 -41.42
C ILE A 18 -10.32 -4.53 -40.18
N PHE A 19 -11.09 -5.61 -40.08
CA PHE A 19 -10.91 -6.76 -39.17
C PHE A 19 -9.51 -7.39 -39.29
N GLY A 20 -8.82 -7.51 -38.17
CA GLY A 20 -7.72 -8.45 -37.96
C GLY A 20 -7.95 -9.20 -36.66
N LYS A 21 -8.25 -10.49 -36.77
CA LYS A 21 -8.45 -11.42 -35.65
C LYS A 21 -7.28 -11.32 -34.65
N LEU A 22 -7.65 -11.31 -33.36
CA LEU A 22 -6.78 -11.48 -32.19
C LEU A 22 -5.62 -12.47 -32.41
N PRO A 23 -4.51 -12.24 -31.71
CA PRO A 23 -4.00 -13.28 -30.84
C PRO A 23 -3.88 -12.75 -29.41
N PHE A 24 -4.96 -12.88 -28.64
CA PHE A 24 -5.01 -12.83 -27.16
C PHE A 24 -3.92 -13.73 -26.52
N MET A 25 -3.42 -14.73 -27.28
CA MET A 25 -2.35 -15.63 -26.87
C MET A 25 -0.93 -15.05 -26.95
N LYS A 26 -0.70 -13.86 -27.52
CA LYS A 26 0.59 -13.16 -27.41
C LYS A 26 0.71 -12.32 -26.13
N PHE A 27 -0.42 -11.99 -25.48
CA PHE A 27 -0.46 -11.25 -24.21
C PHE A 27 -0.15 -12.18 -23.02
N MET A 28 -0.71 -13.39 -23.00
CA MET A 28 -0.40 -14.40 -21.98
C MET A 28 1.04 -14.93 -22.06
N ARG A 29 1.64 -15.06 -23.26
CA ARG A 29 3.06 -15.44 -23.41
C ARG A 29 4.05 -14.35 -22.97
N LYS A 30 3.62 -13.09 -22.92
CA LYS A 30 4.44 -12.00 -22.35
C LYS A 30 4.29 -11.92 -20.82
N TRP A 31 3.15 -12.37 -20.28
CA TRP A 31 2.98 -12.59 -18.84
C TRP A 31 3.84 -13.76 -18.34
N ASP A 32 3.93 -14.87 -19.08
CA ASP A 32 4.85 -15.99 -18.78
C ASP A 32 6.34 -15.65 -18.97
N PHE A 33 6.66 -14.58 -19.71
CA PHE A 33 8.02 -14.05 -19.84
C PHE A 33 8.37 -13.12 -18.66
N LEU A 34 7.38 -12.49 -18.03
CA LEU A 34 7.56 -11.63 -16.84
C LEU A 34 7.42 -12.41 -15.51
N THR A 35 6.82 -13.60 -15.50
CA THR A 35 6.81 -14.52 -14.35
C THR A 35 7.97 -15.51 -14.35
N LYS A 36 8.71 -15.63 -15.47
CA LYS A 36 9.99 -16.34 -15.52
C LYS A 36 11.17 -15.38 -15.42
N LYS A 37 11.50 -15.05 -14.17
CA LYS A 37 12.90 -14.92 -13.73
C LYS A 37 13.74 -13.81 -14.38
N GLU A 38 13.14 -12.66 -14.61
CA GLU A 38 13.85 -11.39 -14.44
C GLU A 38 13.13 -10.63 -13.34
N GLU A 39 13.81 -10.47 -12.21
CA GLU A 39 13.39 -9.66 -11.09
C GLU A 39 13.03 -8.26 -11.61
N ILE A 40 11.74 -8.00 -11.87
CA ILE A 40 11.21 -6.68 -11.59
C ILE A 40 11.49 -6.53 -10.10
N THR A 41 12.58 -5.85 -9.77
CA THR A 41 12.88 -5.50 -8.39
C THR A 41 11.67 -4.72 -7.94
N ASP A 42 10.89 -5.37 -7.09
CA ASP A 42 9.52 -5.06 -6.74
C ASP A 42 9.50 -3.87 -5.75
N THR A 43 10.21 -2.82 -6.15
CA THR A 43 10.58 -1.65 -5.38
C THR A 43 9.59 -0.54 -5.68
N PRO A 44 9.24 0.31 -4.72
CA PRO A 44 8.40 1.48 -4.95
C PRO A 44 8.89 2.33 -6.14
N GLN A 45 10.21 2.42 -6.33
CA GLN A 45 10.84 3.11 -7.45
C GLN A 45 10.58 2.44 -8.81
N SER A 46 10.44 1.11 -8.89
CA SER A 46 10.17 0.43 -10.17
C SER A 46 8.71 0.57 -10.61
N LEU A 47 7.76 0.53 -9.66
CA LEU A 47 6.35 0.86 -9.89
C LEU A 47 6.18 2.33 -10.28
N TYR A 48 6.90 3.23 -9.62
CA TYR A 48 6.96 4.62 -10.02
C TYR A 48 7.62 4.79 -11.41
N ASN A 49 8.68 4.05 -11.74
CA ASN A 49 9.32 4.10 -13.06
C ASN A 49 8.45 3.50 -14.18
N TRP A 50 7.44 2.67 -13.87
CA TRP A 50 6.36 2.27 -14.80
C TRP A 50 5.67 3.51 -15.40
N ARG A 51 5.71 4.66 -14.72
CA ARG A 51 5.31 5.99 -15.25
C ARG A 51 5.84 6.28 -16.65
N LYS A 52 7.05 5.85 -17.01
CA LYS A 52 7.56 6.03 -18.38
C LYS A 52 6.83 5.17 -19.42
N GLY A 53 6.19 4.09 -19.00
CA GLY A 53 5.29 3.27 -19.81
C GLY A 53 3.86 3.80 -19.90
N LEU A 54 3.39 4.61 -18.93
CA LEU A 54 2.06 5.24 -18.95
C LEU A 54 1.91 6.32 -20.03
N GLU A 55 2.99 6.81 -20.63
CA GLU A 55 2.90 7.60 -21.87
C GLU A 55 2.19 6.83 -23.02
N ILE A 56 2.08 5.50 -22.91
CA ILE A 56 1.48 4.63 -23.92
C ILE A 56 -0.02 4.41 -23.71
N GLU A 57 -0.53 4.54 -22.48
CA GLU A 57 -1.94 4.29 -22.15
C GLU A 57 -2.58 5.53 -21.51
N ARG A 58 -3.38 6.25 -22.31
CA ARG A 58 -4.20 7.40 -21.85
C ARG A 58 -5.42 6.95 -21.02
N ASP A 59 -5.23 5.96 -20.15
CA ASP A 59 -6.27 5.43 -19.28
C ASP A 59 -6.07 5.96 -17.86
N SER A 60 -6.99 6.84 -17.45
CA SER A 60 -6.90 7.48 -16.12
C SER A 60 -7.20 6.52 -14.98
N MET A 61 -8.01 5.47 -15.21
CA MET A 61 -8.29 4.47 -14.18
C MET A 61 -7.02 3.68 -13.88
N LEU A 62 -6.39 3.14 -14.92
CA LEU A 62 -5.14 2.38 -14.78
C LEU A 62 -3.99 3.23 -14.24
N ALA A 63 -3.88 4.49 -14.67
CA ALA A 63 -2.90 5.41 -14.10
C ALA A 63 -3.12 5.59 -12.59
N SER A 64 -4.38 5.71 -12.16
CA SER A 64 -4.71 5.92 -10.75
C SER A 64 -4.54 4.66 -9.90
N GLU A 65 -4.83 3.48 -10.45
CA GLU A 65 -4.53 2.19 -9.83
C GLU A 65 -3.02 2.07 -9.54
N ASN A 66 -2.18 2.42 -10.52
CA ASN A 66 -0.73 2.39 -10.33
C ASN A 66 -0.24 3.40 -9.28
N LEU A 67 -0.88 4.56 -9.17
CA LEU A 67 -0.58 5.54 -8.12
C LEU A 67 -0.95 5.01 -6.73
N TRP A 68 -2.14 4.41 -6.59
CA TRP A 68 -2.56 3.74 -5.36
C TRP A 68 -1.57 2.66 -4.95
N LEU A 69 -1.27 1.72 -5.86
CA LEU A 69 -0.33 0.61 -5.62
C LEU A 69 1.07 1.11 -5.25
N SER A 70 1.54 2.19 -5.86
CA SER A 70 2.84 2.78 -5.52
C SER A 70 2.86 3.33 -4.09
N GLY A 71 1.81 4.07 -3.71
CA GLY A 71 1.68 4.65 -2.38
C GLY A 71 1.51 3.59 -1.29
N SER A 72 0.56 2.66 -1.46
CA SER A 72 0.30 1.59 -0.49
C SER A 72 1.51 0.67 -0.32
N ARG A 73 2.23 0.36 -1.40
CA ARG A 73 3.46 -0.43 -1.32
C ARG A 73 4.59 0.32 -0.61
N GLN A 74 4.75 1.61 -0.84
CA GLN A 74 5.75 2.41 -0.12
C GLN A 74 5.44 2.50 1.38
N LEU A 75 4.15 2.57 1.75
CA LEU A 75 3.73 2.45 3.14
C LEU A 75 4.11 1.08 3.72
N ASN A 76 3.83 -0.01 3.01
CA ASN A 76 4.20 -1.35 3.46
C ASN A 76 5.73 -1.55 3.58
N VAL A 77 6.52 -1.00 2.67
CA VAL A 77 7.99 -0.99 2.81
C VAL A 77 8.42 -0.22 4.05
N PHE A 78 7.82 0.95 4.30
CA PHE A 78 8.08 1.71 5.51
C PHE A 78 7.75 0.89 6.77
N LEU A 79 6.62 0.20 6.80
CA LEU A 79 6.21 -0.64 7.93
C LEU A 79 7.12 -1.87 8.12
N ASP A 80 7.55 -2.53 7.05
CA ASP A 80 8.43 -3.71 7.12
C ASP A 80 9.80 -3.36 7.72
N ILE A 81 10.31 -2.14 7.49
CA ILE A 81 11.52 -1.63 8.17
C ILE A 81 11.36 -1.65 9.70
N TYR A 82 10.16 -1.40 10.20
CA TYR A 82 9.83 -1.48 11.62
C TYR A 82 9.31 -2.87 12.05
N GLY A 83 9.38 -3.86 11.16
CA GLY A 83 8.91 -5.23 11.40
C GLY A 83 7.39 -5.35 11.51
N LEU A 84 6.66 -4.37 10.98
CA LEU A 84 5.20 -4.37 10.91
C LEU A 84 4.74 -4.85 9.53
N TYR A 85 3.69 -5.66 9.51
CA TYR A 85 2.99 -6.09 8.32
C TYR A 85 1.55 -5.60 8.36
N CYS A 86 1.17 -4.83 7.34
CA CYS A 86 -0.20 -4.40 7.11
C CYS A 86 -0.75 -5.19 5.92
N PRO A 87 -1.88 -5.90 6.06
CA PRO A 87 -2.59 -6.46 4.92
C PRO A 87 -3.04 -5.35 3.95
N ASP A 88 -3.44 -5.73 2.73
CA ASP A 88 -3.98 -4.79 1.74
C ASP A 88 -5.42 -4.37 2.09
N ASP A 89 -5.55 -3.65 3.21
CA ASP A 89 -6.79 -3.15 3.80
C ASP A 89 -6.76 -1.61 3.82
N GLU A 90 -7.64 -1.00 3.03
CA GLU A 90 -7.73 0.45 2.83
C GLU A 90 -8.00 1.21 4.14
N GLU A 91 -8.86 0.68 5.01
CA GLU A 91 -9.23 1.30 6.29
C GLU A 91 -8.04 1.26 7.24
N LEU A 92 -7.41 0.09 7.39
CA LEU A 92 -6.24 -0.08 8.24
C LEU A 92 -5.06 0.77 7.78
N MET A 93 -4.78 0.82 6.48
CA MET A 93 -3.72 1.70 5.95
C MET A 93 -4.00 3.17 6.24
N THR A 94 -5.26 3.58 6.14
CA THR A 94 -5.68 4.94 6.48
C THR A 94 -5.44 5.24 7.95
N ASP A 95 -5.84 4.34 8.85
CA ASP A 95 -5.62 4.48 10.29
C ASP A 95 -4.13 4.58 10.64
N ILE A 96 -3.28 3.78 9.97
CA ILE A 96 -1.82 3.83 10.13
C ILE A 96 -1.27 5.18 9.68
N VAL A 97 -1.67 5.68 8.51
CA VAL A 97 -1.17 6.97 8.00
C VAL A 97 -1.62 8.12 8.90
N LEU A 98 -2.85 8.08 9.41
CA LEU A 98 -3.34 9.05 10.38
C LEU A 98 -2.53 8.99 11.68
N TYR A 99 -2.26 7.79 12.19
CA TYR A 99 -1.39 7.58 13.34
C TYR A 99 0.01 8.16 13.12
N LEU A 100 0.64 7.85 11.99
CA LEU A 100 1.97 8.37 11.64
C LEU A 100 1.95 9.90 11.60
N SER A 101 0.95 10.47 10.92
CA SER A 101 0.79 11.92 10.81
C SER A 101 0.62 12.60 12.18
N ASP A 102 -0.20 12.04 13.06
CA ASP A 102 -0.46 12.62 14.38
C ASP A 102 0.73 12.48 15.35
N ASN A 103 1.63 11.53 15.11
CA ASN A 103 2.83 11.30 15.92
C ASN A 103 4.12 11.86 15.29
N CYS A 104 4.06 12.44 14.09
CA CYS A 104 5.16 13.22 13.52
C CYS A 104 5.41 14.48 14.35
N VAL A 105 6.65 14.69 14.78
CA VAL A 105 7.08 15.92 15.48
C VAL A 105 7.08 17.12 14.54
N ASP A 106 7.38 16.90 13.25
CA ASP A 106 7.43 17.96 12.24
C ASP A 106 6.05 18.20 11.62
N GLU A 107 5.54 19.41 11.81
CA GLU A 107 4.26 19.87 11.26
C GLU A 107 4.22 19.91 9.72
N LYS A 108 5.39 19.93 9.05
CA LYS A 108 5.46 19.76 7.59
C LYS A 108 5.11 18.33 7.19
N ASP A 109 5.71 17.33 7.83
CA ASP A 109 5.48 15.92 7.51
C ASP A 109 4.04 15.54 7.80
N LYS A 110 3.54 15.94 8.97
CA LYS A 110 2.14 15.73 9.39
C LYS A 110 1.16 16.19 8.32
N ARG A 111 1.29 17.45 7.86
CA ARG A 111 0.43 18.00 6.81
C ARG A 111 0.62 17.31 5.47
N THR A 112 1.86 16.96 5.14
CA THR A 112 2.18 16.29 3.88
C THR A 112 1.53 14.92 3.83
N LEU A 113 1.73 14.07 4.84
CA LEU A 113 1.11 12.74 4.95
C LEU A 113 -0.41 12.79 4.81
N LYS A 114 -1.11 13.67 5.55
CA LYS A 114 -2.58 13.78 5.47
C LYS A 114 -3.06 14.20 4.07
N PHE A 115 -2.44 15.23 3.51
CA PHE A 115 -2.83 15.77 2.21
C PHE A 115 -2.56 14.77 1.07
N THR A 116 -1.38 14.14 1.07
CA THR A 116 -0.99 13.23 0.00
C THR A 116 -1.70 11.89 0.12
N TRP A 117 -2.01 11.41 1.31
CA TRP A 117 -2.86 10.23 1.50
C TRP A 117 -4.28 10.46 1.01
N THR A 118 -4.87 11.63 1.26
CA THR A 118 -6.18 12.00 0.69
C THR A 118 -6.15 11.92 -0.84
N SER A 119 -5.04 12.31 -1.46
CA SER A 119 -4.87 12.21 -2.92
C SER A 119 -4.74 10.76 -3.39
N LEU A 120 -4.11 9.88 -2.59
CA LEU A 120 -4.03 8.44 -2.88
C LEU A 120 -5.40 7.76 -2.78
N LEU A 121 -6.22 8.11 -1.79
CA LEU A 121 -7.61 7.64 -1.69
C LEU A 121 -8.43 8.06 -2.93
N LEU A 122 -8.27 9.31 -3.38
CA LEU A 122 -8.88 9.77 -4.64
C LEU A 122 -8.38 8.99 -5.87
N ALA A 123 -7.11 8.57 -5.88
CA ALA A 123 -6.58 7.73 -6.95
C ALA A 123 -7.22 6.33 -6.92
N GLN A 124 -7.41 5.75 -5.74
CA GLN A 124 -8.09 4.48 -5.57
C GLN A 124 -9.57 4.55 -5.98
N ASP A 125 -10.30 5.59 -5.56
CA ASP A 125 -11.67 5.84 -6.01
C ASP A 125 -11.75 5.93 -7.53
N ASN A 126 -10.83 6.69 -8.15
CA ASN A 126 -10.80 6.81 -9.60
C ASN A 126 -10.41 5.52 -10.33
N ALA A 127 -9.58 4.67 -9.72
CA ALA A 127 -9.27 3.35 -10.27
C ALA A 127 -10.52 2.45 -10.34
N ARG A 128 -11.44 2.60 -9.37
CA ARG A 128 -12.71 1.87 -9.32
C ARG A 128 -13.75 2.46 -10.29
N ASP A 129 -13.96 3.77 -10.21
CA ASP A 129 -15.14 4.42 -10.79
C ASP A 129 -14.85 5.18 -12.09
N GLY A 130 -13.60 5.59 -12.33
CA GLY A 130 -13.18 6.32 -13.53
C GLY A 130 -13.69 7.76 -13.62
N ASP A 131 -14.00 8.39 -12.49
CA ASP A 131 -14.60 9.72 -12.40
C ASP A 131 -13.65 10.88 -12.81
N PHE A 132 -12.34 10.65 -12.82
CA PHE A 132 -11.33 11.66 -13.12
C PHE A 132 -10.68 11.44 -14.49
N SER A 133 -10.57 12.53 -15.24
CA SER A 133 -9.82 12.57 -16.50
C SER A 133 -8.32 12.39 -16.28
N MET A 134 -7.58 11.94 -17.31
CA MET A 134 -6.12 11.84 -17.25
C MET A 134 -5.45 13.17 -16.89
N ARG A 135 -5.99 14.29 -17.38
CA ARG A 135 -5.51 15.64 -17.02
C ARG A 135 -5.64 15.89 -15.51
N TYR A 136 -6.67 15.38 -14.86
CA TYR A 136 -6.83 15.51 -13.42
C TYR A 136 -5.78 14.67 -12.70
N VAL A 137 -5.60 13.41 -13.10
CA VAL A 137 -4.57 12.51 -12.57
C VAL A 137 -3.19 13.16 -12.65
N GLU A 138 -2.81 13.69 -13.81
CA GLU A 138 -1.52 14.36 -14.06
C GLU A 138 -1.29 15.58 -13.16
N ASN A 139 -2.31 16.42 -12.99
CA ASN A 139 -2.15 17.69 -12.28
C ASN A 139 -2.31 17.55 -10.76
N PHE A 140 -3.07 16.56 -10.29
CA PHE A 140 -3.51 16.50 -8.90
C PHE A 140 -3.17 15.21 -8.17
N LEU A 141 -2.88 14.10 -8.84
CA LEU A 141 -2.65 12.82 -8.15
C LEU A 141 -1.18 12.39 -8.20
N ILE A 142 -0.50 12.55 -9.34
CA ILE A 142 0.90 12.10 -9.52
C ILE A 142 1.84 12.75 -8.49
N ARG A 143 1.86 14.08 -8.42
CA ARG A 143 2.81 14.80 -7.56
C ARG A 143 2.54 14.59 -6.06
N PRO A 144 1.27 14.53 -5.59
CA PRO A 144 1.02 14.11 -4.22
C PRO A 144 1.48 12.69 -3.91
N THR A 145 1.29 11.71 -4.80
CA THR A 145 1.82 10.35 -4.60
C THR A 145 3.34 10.34 -4.45
N GLU A 146 4.07 11.08 -5.30
CA GLU A 146 5.52 11.27 -5.16
C GLU A 146 5.89 11.82 -3.78
N TYR A 147 5.22 12.88 -3.36
CA TYR A 147 5.46 13.48 -2.05
C TYR A 147 5.11 12.57 -0.89
N PHE A 148 4.09 11.73 -0.99
CA PHE A 148 3.82 10.71 0.02
C PHE A 148 5.02 9.77 0.17
N CYS A 149 5.49 9.22 -0.96
CA CYS A 149 6.61 8.28 -0.97
C CYS A 149 7.90 8.90 -0.43
N ASP A 150 8.26 10.09 -0.91
CA ASP A 150 9.44 10.83 -0.48
C ASP A 150 9.36 11.19 1.02
N THR A 151 8.17 11.52 1.53
CA THR A 151 7.99 11.85 2.95
C THR A 151 8.23 10.63 3.83
N LEU A 152 7.72 9.44 3.46
CA LEU A 152 7.99 8.21 4.20
C LEU A 152 9.49 7.87 4.23
N ILE A 153 10.20 8.06 3.10
CA ILE A 153 11.65 7.88 3.02
C ILE A 153 12.37 8.87 3.95
N GLN A 154 12.01 10.16 3.89
CA GLN A 154 12.62 11.20 4.73
C GLN A 154 12.39 10.97 6.23
N ILE A 155 11.19 10.52 6.61
CA ILE A 155 10.84 10.18 7.98
C ILE A 155 11.76 9.06 8.49
N TYR A 156 11.96 8.02 7.67
CA TYR A 156 12.85 6.91 8.01
C TYR A 156 14.33 7.36 8.08
N GLU A 157 14.86 8.00 7.04
CA GLU A 157 16.27 8.42 6.99
C GLU A 157 16.64 9.39 8.12
N SER A 158 15.67 10.19 8.56
CA SER A 158 15.84 11.11 9.69
C SER A 158 15.62 10.45 11.06
N ASN A 159 15.36 9.14 11.12
CA ASN A 159 15.05 8.37 12.33
C ASN A 159 13.96 9.02 13.21
N ARG A 160 12.88 9.52 12.60
CA ARG A 160 11.83 10.27 13.33
C ARG A 160 10.95 9.37 14.19
N PHE A 161 10.92 8.08 13.91
CA PHE A 161 10.20 7.07 14.70
C PHE A 161 11.17 6.05 15.26
N ASP A 162 11.02 5.78 16.56
CA ASP A 162 11.60 4.64 17.23
C ASP A 162 10.61 3.47 17.21
N ARG A 163 11.09 2.27 16.87
CA ARG A 163 10.26 1.07 16.71
C ARG A 163 9.49 0.74 17.99
N GLN A 164 10.18 0.74 19.14
CA GLN A 164 9.56 0.34 20.41
C GLN A 164 8.50 1.35 20.83
N THR A 165 8.79 2.64 20.67
CA THR A 165 7.87 3.73 20.95
C THR A 165 6.65 3.66 20.03
N MET A 166 6.85 3.36 18.75
CA MET A 166 5.77 3.20 17.79
C MET A 166 4.85 2.04 18.21
N LEU A 167 5.42 0.85 18.43
CA LEU A 167 4.67 -0.32 18.91
C LEU A 167 3.90 -0.01 20.20
N ASN A 168 4.53 0.60 21.20
CA ASN A 168 3.87 0.88 22.47
C ASN A 168 2.71 1.89 22.34
N LYS A 169 2.79 2.83 21.39
CA LYS A 169 1.81 3.91 21.21
C LYS A 169 0.75 3.63 20.16
N LEU A 170 0.85 2.54 19.40
CA LEU A 170 -0.16 2.18 18.42
C LEU A 170 -1.53 2.02 19.12
N PRO A 171 -2.60 2.62 18.58
CA PRO A 171 -3.97 2.36 19.01
C PRO A 171 -4.29 0.86 19.01
N LYS A 172 -5.08 0.41 19.99
CA LYS A 172 -5.37 -1.02 20.19
C LYS A 172 -6.04 -1.65 18.97
N ASP A 173 -7.01 -0.94 18.40
CA ASP A 173 -7.72 -1.30 17.18
C ASP A 173 -6.80 -1.50 15.96
N ILE A 174 -5.74 -0.71 15.84
CA ILE A 174 -4.70 -0.91 14.81
C ILE A 174 -3.83 -2.13 15.18
N LYS A 175 -3.38 -2.24 16.43
CA LYS A 175 -2.55 -3.37 16.90
C LYS A 175 -3.22 -4.73 16.69
N ASP A 176 -4.52 -4.82 16.95
CA ASP A 176 -5.28 -6.06 16.86
C ASP A 176 -5.38 -6.56 15.39
N LYS A 177 -5.17 -5.68 14.42
CA LYS A 177 -5.20 -5.98 12.97
C LYS A 177 -3.81 -6.08 12.33
N LEU A 178 -2.77 -5.54 12.97
CA LEU A 178 -1.40 -5.58 12.49
C LEU A 178 -0.71 -6.88 12.88
N GLU A 179 0.16 -7.35 11.99
CA GLU A 179 1.05 -8.48 12.27
C GLU A 179 2.50 -7.99 12.36
N ILE A 180 3.32 -8.73 13.10
CA ILE A 180 4.74 -8.48 13.29
C ILE A 180 5.52 -9.60 12.66
N LYS A 181 6.53 -9.24 11.88
CA LYS A 181 7.46 -10.21 11.31
C LYS A 181 8.50 -10.59 12.36
N TYR A 182 8.41 -11.82 12.84
CA TYR A 182 9.31 -12.40 13.83
C TYR A 182 9.87 -13.72 13.30
N GLU A 183 11.20 -13.80 13.17
CA GLU A 183 11.91 -15.01 12.68
C GLU A 183 11.35 -15.57 11.35
N GLY A 184 10.93 -14.68 10.46
CA GLY A 184 10.37 -15.05 9.15
C GLY A 184 8.91 -15.47 9.16
N LYS A 185 8.22 -15.39 10.30
CA LYS A 185 6.77 -15.62 10.42
C LYS A 185 6.03 -14.35 10.83
N LEU A 186 4.74 -14.31 10.50
CA LEU A 186 3.84 -13.24 10.91
C LEU A 186 3.12 -13.69 12.19
N ILE A 187 3.21 -12.86 13.23
CA ILE A 187 2.54 -13.08 14.51
C ILE A 187 1.73 -11.84 14.87
N LYS A 188 0.66 -11.99 15.65
CA LYS A 188 -0.12 -10.84 16.12
C LYS A 188 0.70 -9.94 17.03
N CYS A 189 0.43 -8.63 17.02
CA CYS A 189 1.17 -7.66 17.83
C CYS A 189 1.12 -7.96 19.34
N ASP A 190 -0.04 -8.37 19.84
CA ASP A 190 -0.26 -8.69 21.25
C ASP A 190 0.54 -9.94 21.70
N VAL A 191 0.60 -10.97 20.84
CA VAL A 191 1.44 -12.15 21.02
C VAL A 191 2.92 -11.77 21.06
N PHE A 192 3.38 -10.89 20.17
CA PHE A 192 4.76 -10.40 20.17
C PHE A 192 5.11 -9.62 21.46
N GLU A 193 4.21 -8.76 21.93
CA GLU A 193 4.39 -8.02 23.18
C GLU A 193 4.47 -8.97 24.38
N TYR A 194 3.58 -9.97 24.43
CA TYR A 194 3.62 -11.00 25.47
C TYR A 194 4.97 -11.73 25.50
N ILE A 195 5.44 -12.21 24.35
CA ILE A 195 6.69 -12.98 24.25
C ILE A 195 7.91 -12.13 24.63
N ASN A 196 7.96 -10.86 24.25
CA ASN A 196 9.06 -9.98 24.67
C ASN A 196 9.04 -9.64 26.16
N GLY A 197 7.88 -9.79 26.82
CA GLY A 197 7.76 -9.65 28.27
C GLY A 197 8.27 -10.85 29.06
N LEU A 198 8.46 -12.00 28.41
CA LEU A 198 8.90 -13.24 29.05
C LEU A 198 10.42 -13.25 29.29
N SER A 199 10.81 -13.92 30.37
CA SER A 199 12.22 -14.29 30.62
C SER A 199 12.74 -15.26 29.56
N GLU A 200 14.05 -15.43 29.49
CA GLU A 200 14.69 -16.37 28.57
C GLU A 200 14.24 -17.82 28.83
N ASP A 201 14.13 -18.22 30.10
CA ASP A 201 13.66 -19.56 30.49
C ASP A 201 12.21 -19.81 30.08
N GLU A 202 11.33 -18.81 30.23
CA GLU A 202 9.92 -18.90 29.81
C GLU A 202 9.79 -19.02 28.29
N ARG A 203 10.56 -18.24 27.52
CA ARG A 203 10.58 -18.36 26.05
C ARG A 203 11.10 -19.72 25.59
N ASN A 204 12.17 -20.22 26.20
CA ASN A 204 12.71 -21.54 25.91
C ASN A 204 11.70 -22.64 26.24
N GLY A 205 10.94 -22.48 27.34
CA GLY A 205 9.83 -23.37 27.69
C GLY A 205 8.72 -23.40 26.63
N LEU A 206 8.29 -22.24 26.13
CA LEU A 206 7.30 -22.16 25.05
C LEU A 206 7.76 -22.86 23.77
N ILE A 207 9.00 -22.62 23.34
CA ILE A 207 9.58 -23.27 22.16
C ILE A 207 9.71 -24.78 22.39
N ALA A 208 10.12 -25.22 23.57
CA ALA A 208 10.23 -26.65 23.87
C ALA A 208 8.87 -27.37 23.86
N ASN A 209 7.81 -26.73 24.38
CA ASN A 209 6.48 -27.33 24.52
C ASN A 209 5.66 -27.30 23.23
N HIS A 210 5.82 -26.25 22.41
CA HIS A 210 4.97 -26.01 21.25
C HIS A 210 5.73 -25.96 19.92
N GLY A 211 7.06 -26.06 19.95
CA GLY A 211 7.91 -25.93 18.78
C GLY A 211 7.68 -24.61 18.09
N ASP A 212 7.27 -24.69 16.83
CA ASP A 212 7.00 -23.55 15.96
C ASP A 212 5.53 -23.09 15.96
N LYS A 213 4.65 -23.83 16.62
CA LYS A 213 3.19 -23.63 16.56
C LYS A 213 2.67 -22.52 17.47
N TRP A 214 3.47 -22.07 18.44
CA TRP A 214 3.09 -20.98 19.33
C TRP A 214 2.75 -19.68 18.58
N ILE A 215 3.26 -19.54 17.36
CA ILE A 215 3.05 -18.40 16.45
C ILE A 215 1.59 -18.27 16.01
N GLU A 216 0.84 -19.38 16.02
CA GLU A 216 -0.57 -19.43 15.65
C GLU A 216 -1.51 -19.20 16.85
N PHE A 217 -0.97 -19.21 18.06
CA PHE A 217 -1.75 -19.18 19.29
C PHE A 217 -2.12 -17.75 19.68
N ASP A 218 -3.29 -17.60 20.30
CA ASP A 218 -3.59 -16.39 21.05
C ASP A 218 -2.90 -16.39 22.43
N ILE A 219 -2.94 -15.25 23.12
CA ILE A 219 -2.32 -15.10 24.44
C ILE A 219 -2.90 -16.11 25.46
N GLU A 220 -4.18 -16.45 25.38
CA GLU A 220 -4.83 -17.34 26.34
C GLU A 220 -4.46 -18.81 26.10
N GLU A 221 -4.14 -19.17 24.86
CA GLU A 221 -3.55 -20.45 24.50
C GLU A 221 -2.09 -20.56 24.95
N LEU A 222 -1.31 -19.48 24.86
CA LEU A 222 0.10 -19.45 25.31
C LEU A 222 0.26 -19.52 26.84
N LYS A 223 -0.80 -19.25 27.60
CA LYS A 223 -0.80 -19.30 29.07
C LYS A 223 -1.13 -20.69 29.64
N LYS A 224 -1.56 -21.65 28.81
CA LYS A 224 -1.98 -23.00 29.23
C LYS A 224 -0.83 -24.00 29.17
#